data_AF-A0A8C5UDS1-F1
#
_entry.id   AF-A0A8C5UDS1-F1
#
_cell.length_a   1.000
_cell.length_b   1.000
_cell.length_c   1.000
_cell.angle_alpha   90.00
_cell.angle_beta   90.00
_cell.angle_gamma   90.00
#
_symmetry.space_group_name_H-M   'P 1'
#
loop_
_entity.id
_entity.type
_entity.pdbx_description
1 polymer ?
#
loop_
_entity_poly.entity_id
_entity_poly.type
_entity_poly.pdbx_seq_one_letter_code
_entity_poly.pdbx_strand_id
1 'polypeptide(L)'
;LSQLDHERIVFFHDAFEKKNAVIMVMELYPPGCPLSSIHLSQVRSYMRQILEGICYLHQHSVLHLDIKPENLLMADLSSEQIRICDFGNAQELMSEEPQYCKYGTPEFVGPEIVNQTPVSSVTDIWPVGVIAYLCLTGISPFVGENDKTTLMNIRNYNVAFEERMFQGLTREAKGFVIKTLAKGKVISTDHLKLFLSRRKWQVKVGVTARRGPAGSAGGSPGARRRRRPHSPAFPPAFCGRRDSPPAGHTHPVNRVSADPGQNAGCISLPQPKPSLCFPDFPPIFHIKLKDQVLLEGEALTLCCLPAGSPTPRILWMKDSGLNVVSCKDGRQMLTIAKVSRKDAGLYECAAANILGTAISSCTLAVARKEAGGTSGDRAQVGHMDGDQLAQVT
;
A
#
# COMPACT_ATOMS: atom_id res chain seq x y z
N LEU A 1 15.81 15.84 19.56
CA LEU A 1 16.52 15.83 18.26
C LEU A 1 18.02 16.05 18.43
N SER A 2 18.48 17.14 19.05
CA SER A 2 19.92 17.44 19.21
C SER A 2 20.76 16.37 19.93
N GLN A 3 20.12 15.52 20.75
CA GLN A 3 20.78 14.42 21.47
C GLN A 3 20.76 13.09 20.70
N LEU A 4 20.11 13.04 19.52
CA LEU A 4 19.97 11.83 18.74
C LEU A 4 21.02 11.82 17.63
N ASP A 5 21.84 10.78 17.61
CA ASP A 5 22.84 10.52 16.58
C ASP A 5 22.84 9.03 16.25
N HIS A 6 22.26 8.69 15.09
CA HIS A 6 22.15 7.32 14.64
C HIS A 6 21.92 7.24 13.13
N GLU A 7 22.50 6.25 12.45
CA GLU A 7 22.41 6.09 10.99
C GLU A 7 20.97 5.92 10.46
N ARG A 8 20.02 5.51 11.31
CA ARG A 8 18.59 5.34 10.99
C ARG A 8 17.72 6.54 11.31
N ILE A 9 18.28 7.61 11.85
CA ILE A 9 17.56 8.83 12.21
C ILE A 9 18.09 9.98 11.35
N VAL A 10 17.22 10.90 10.94
CA VAL A 10 17.66 12.10 10.23
C VAL A 10 18.63 12.93 11.08
N PHE A 11 19.70 13.42 10.44
CA PHE A 11 20.67 14.24 11.12
C PHE A 11 20.14 15.66 11.32
N PHE A 12 20.14 16.12 12.57
CA PHE A 12 19.77 17.46 12.97
C PHE A 12 21.04 18.32 13.11
N HIS A 13 21.17 19.37 12.30
CA HIS A 13 22.32 20.26 12.35
C HIS A 13 22.15 21.35 13.41
N ASP A 14 21.05 22.10 13.36
CA ASP A 14 20.82 23.24 14.25
C ASP A 14 19.35 23.70 14.23
N ALA A 15 18.96 24.57 15.15
CA ALA A 15 17.68 25.28 15.11
C ALA A 15 17.81 26.75 15.52
N PHE A 16 17.04 27.61 14.83
CA PHE A 16 17.00 29.04 15.09
C PHE A 16 15.58 29.46 15.44
N GLU A 17 15.46 30.30 16.46
CA GLU A 17 14.19 30.93 16.82
C GLU A 17 14.09 32.34 16.22
N LYS A 18 12.94 32.64 15.61
CA LYS A 18 12.51 33.98 15.22
C LYS A 18 11.18 34.28 15.89
N LYS A 19 10.82 35.56 15.96
CA LYS A 19 9.64 36.07 16.70
C LYS A 19 8.37 35.21 16.58
N ASN A 20 8.08 34.64 15.40
CA ASN A 20 6.90 33.80 15.17
C ASN A 20 7.23 32.46 14.47
N ALA A 21 8.48 31.99 14.50
CA ALA A 21 8.86 30.78 13.77
C ALA A 21 10.10 30.11 14.37
N VAL A 22 10.10 28.78 14.38
CA VAL A 22 11.30 27.97 14.62
C VAL A 22 11.78 27.45 13.27
N ILE A 23 13.05 27.69 12.95
CA ILE A 23 13.72 27.22 11.74
C ILE A 23 14.60 26.05 12.15
N MET A 24 14.34 24.86 11.64
CA MET A 24 15.17 23.68 11.87
C MET A 24 16.05 23.43 10.64
N VAL A 25 17.35 23.23 10.87
CA VAL A 25 18.33 22.85 9.85
C VAL A 25 18.63 21.37 10.00
N MET A 26 18.32 20.61 8.96
CA MET A 26 18.44 19.16 8.92
C MET A 26 19.19 18.75 7.66
N GLU A 27 19.82 17.59 7.69
CA GLU A 27 20.45 17.03 6.50
C GLU A 27 19.39 16.80 5.41
N LEU A 28 19.73 17.12 4.17
CA LEU A 28 18.83 16.98 3.03
C LEU A 28 18.85 15.55 2.51
N TYR A 29 17.68 14.91 2.49
CA TYR A 29 17.51 13.56 1.97
C TYR A 29 16.57 13.55 0.76
N PRO A 30 16.77 12.62 -0.21
CA PRO A 30 15.80 12.39 -1.27
C PRO A 30 14.40 12.07 -0.72
N PRO A 31 13.33 12.64 -1.31
CA PRO A 31 11.98 12.39 -0.84
C PRO A 31 11.51 10.96 -1.17
N GLY A 32 10.83 10.35 -0.20
CA GLY A 32 10.05 9.12 -0.36
C GLY A 32 10.87 7.84 -0.35
N CYS A 33 10.51 6.91 0.55
CA CYS A 33 10.94 5.53 0.45
C CYS A 33 10.14 4.83 -0.66
N PRO A 34 10.78 4.18 -1.66
CA PRO A 34 10.09 3.42 -2.69
C PRO A 34 9.60 2.11 -2.07
N LEU A 35 8.50 2.18 -1.31
CA LEU A 35 7.84 1.01 -0.74
C LEU A 35 6.90 0.33 -1.76
N SER A 36 6.68 0.97 -2.91
CA SER A 36 5.97 0.40 -4.04
C SER A 36 6.91 -0.44 -4.92
N SER A 37 6.45 -1.64 -5.31
CA SER A 37 7.12 -2.51 -6.29
C SER A 37 8.53 -3.03 -5.90
N ILE A 38 8.78 -3.21 -4.60
CA ILE A 38 10.05 -3.75 -4.09
C ILE A 38 10.04 -5.27 -3.92
N HIS A 39 11.21 -5.90 -4.12
CA HIS A 39 11.38 -7.34 -3.92
C HIS A 39 11.27 -7.72 -2.43
N LEU A 40 10.81 -8.95 -2.12
CA LEU A 40 10.61 -9.38 -0.72
C LEU A 40 11.85 -9.25 0.17
N SER A 41 13.04 -9.45 -0.39
CA SER A 41 14.30 -9.26 0.34
C SER A 41 14.49 -7.81 0.79
N GLN A 42 14.02 -6.86 -0.01
CA GLN A 42 14.08 -5.43 0.28
C GLN A 42 13.13 -5.06 1.41
N VAL A 43 11.88 -5.56 1.35
CA VAL A 43 10.88 -5.34 2.41
C VAL A 43 11.45 -5.77 3.76
N ARG A 44 12.05 -6.96 3.82
CA ARG A 44 12.71 -7.46 5.03
C ARG A 44 13.83 -6.54 5.50
N SER A 45 14.67 -6.03 4.58
CA SER A 45 15.76 -5.11 4.91
C SER A 45 15.22 -3.82 5.51
N TYR A 46 14.19 -3.22 4.91
CA TYR A 46 13.56 -2.02 5.42
C TYR A 46 12.91 -2.23 6.78
N MET A 47 12.17 -3.33 6.98
CA MET A 47 11.55 -3.60 8.29
C MET A 47 12.60 -3.73 9.39
N ARG A 48 13.76 -4.35 9.10
CA ARG A 48 14.89 -4.41 10.03
C ARG A 48 15.42 -3.03 10.36
N GLN A 49 15.67 -2.20 9.35
CA GLN A 49 16.23 -0.86 9.53
C GLN A 49 15.26 0.07 10.30
N ILE A 50 13.96 -0.02 10.04
CA ILE A 50 12.94 0.73 10.80
C ILE A 50 12.98 0.32 12.27
N LEU A 51 13.01 -0.99 12.56
CA LEU A 51 13.11 -1.51 13.93
C LEU A 51 14.43 -1.14 14.62
N GLU A 52 15.53 -1.00 13.88
CA GLU A 52 16.81 -0.50 14.41
C GLU A 52 16.69 0.97 14.84
N GLY A 53 16.09 1.83 14.01
CA GLY A 53 15.82 3.22 14.36
C GLY A 53 14.88 3.35 15.56
N ILE A 54 13.76 2.63 15.57
CA ILE A 54 12.81 2.62 16.69
C ILE A 54 13.50 2.12 17.98
N CYS A 55 14.30 1.05 17.89
CA CYS A 55 15.04 0.55 19.04
C CYS A 55 16.00 1.58 19.62
N TYR A 56 16.71 2.31 18.76
CA TYR A 56 17.60 3.38 19.19
C TYR A 56 16.83 4.50 19.91
N LEU A 57 15.68 4.92 19.37
CA LEU A 57 14.82 5.91 20.02
C LEU A 57 14.34 5.45 21.39
N HIS A 58 13.86 4.21 21.50
CA HIS A 58 13.40 3.65 22.78
C HIS A 58 14.51 3.55 23.82
N GLN A 59 15.76 3.26 23.40
CA GLN A 59 16.92 3.26 24.30
C GLN A 59 17.28 4.66 24.83
N HIS A 60 16.89 5.71 24.10
CA HIS A 60 17.03 7.11 24.51
C HIS A 60 15.73 7.66 25.10
N SER A 61 14.83 6.79 25.55
CA SER A 61 13.53 7.15 26.12
C SER A 61 12.70 8.04 25.20
N VAL A 62 12.68 7.78 23.90
CA VAL A 62 11.86 8.52 22.92
C VAL A 62 10.86 7.58 22.26
N LEU A 63 9.56 7.86 22.39
CA LEU A 63 8.50 7.31 21.55
C LEU A 63 8.32 8.19 20.31
N HIS A 64 8.20 7.60 19.13
CA HIS A 64 8.03 8.38 17.89
C HIS A 64 6.56 8.71 17.60
N LEU A 65 5.66 7.75 17.75
CA LEU A 65 4.20 7.85 17.66
C LEU A 65 3.62 8.27 16.30
N ASP A 66 4.45 8.35 15.25
CA ASP A 66 4.03 8.72 13.89
C ASP A 66 4.90 8.03 12.83
N ILE A 67 5.18 6.75 13.03
CA ILE A 67 5.88 5.93 12.03
C ILE A 67 4.92 5.63 10.87
N LYS A 68 5.26 6.11 9.68
CA LYS A 68 4.50 5.92 8.44
C LYS A 68 5.41 6.10 7.21
N PRO A 69 5.02 5.63 6.01
CA PRO A 69 5.82 5.76 4.79
C PRO A 69 6.34 7.16 4.50
N GLU A 70 5.54 8.19 4.77
CA GLU A 70 5.89 9.60 4.55
C GLU A 70 7.05 10.07 5.43
N ASN A 71 7.22 9.42 6.59
CA ASN A 71 8.21 9.72 7.60
C ASN A 71 9.45 8.81 7.50
N LEU A 72 9.59 8.09 6.39
CA LEU A 72 10.74 7.24 6.06
C LEU A 72 11.43 7.77 4.80
N LEU A 73 12.63 8.31 4.97
CA LEU A 73 13.45 8.88 3.90
C LEU A 73 14.53 7.89 3.47
N MET A 74 14.94 7.97 2.20
CA MET A 74 16.13 7.28 1.73
C MET A 74 17.37 8.10 2.07
N ALA A 75 18.45 7.45 2.50
CA ALA A 75 19.71 8.12 2.78
C ALA A 75 20.30 8.75 1.51
N ASP A 76 20.22 8.03 0.39
CA ASP A 76 20.57 8.50 -0.95
C ASP A 76 19.84 7.65 -2.02
N LEU A 77 19.89 8.06 -3.28
CA LEU A 77 19.17 7.40 -4.39
C LEU A 77 19.79 6.05 -4.81
N SER A 78 21.02 5.77 -4.39
CA SER A 78 21.77 4.57 -4.74
C SER A 78 21.85 3.55 -3.60
N SER A 79 21.56 3.97 -2.36
CA SER A 79 21.58 3.09 -1.21
C SER A 79 20.19 2.59 -0.84
N GLU A 80 20.16 1.44 -0.18
CA GLU A 80 18.98 0.86 0.42
C GLU A 80 18.81 1.29 1.89
N GLN A 81 19.46 2.38 2.29
CA GLN A 81 19.49 2.84 3.68
C GLN A 81 18.33 3.79 3.94
N ILE A 82 17.58 3.55 5.01
CA ILE A 82 16.45 4.42 5.41
C ILE A 82 16.80 5.26 6.64
N ARG A 83 16.15 6.43 6.74
CA ARG A 83 16.18 7.32 7.90
C ARG A 83 14.77 7.72 8.30
N ILE A 84 14.50 7.66 9.60
CA ILE A 84 13.25 8.08 10.21
C ILE A 84 13.29 9.60 10.41
N CYS A 85 12.25 10.29 9.96
CA CYS A 85 12.09 11.73 10.09
C CYS A 85 10.75 12.11 10.73
N ASP A 86 10.55 13.41 10.94
CA ASP A 86 9.33 14.01 11.49
C ASP A 86 8.97 13.53 12.92
N PHE A 87 9.53 14.23 13.90
CA PHE A 87 9.33 13.98 15.32
C PHE A 87 8.20 14.83 15.92
N GLY A 88 7.27 15.34 15.10
CA GLY A 88 6.22 16.26 15.55
C GLY A 88 5.25 15.68 16.58
N ASN A 89 5.13 14.36 16.66
CA ASN A 89 4.33 13.65 17.66
C ASN A 89 5.18 12.91 18.71
N ALA A 90 6.51 13.04 18.65
CA ALA A 90 7.40 12.29 19.52
C ALA A 90 7.25 12.73 20.98
N GLN A 91 7.37 11.76 21.90
CA GLN A 91 7.24 11.97 23.34
C GLN A 91 8.39 11.30 24.07
N GLU A 92 8.83 11.89 25.18
CA GLU A 92 9.76 11.23 26.09
C GLU A 92 9.03 10.09 26.82
N LEU A 93 9.56 8.87 26.81
CA LEU A 93 8.99 7.70 27.47
C LEU A 93 9.15 7.84 28.98
N MET A 94 8.04 8.09 29.67
CA MET A 94 7.99 8.25 31.13
C MET A 94 7.54 6.96 31.80
N SER A 95 8.23 6.51 32.85
CA SER A 95 7.94 5.24 33.53
C SER A 95 6.83 5.32 34.58
N GLU A 96 6.46 6.52 35.03
CA GLU A 96 5.62 6.73 36.22
C GLU A 96 4.18 7.09 35.88
N GLU A 97 3.93 7.70 34.71
CA GLU A 97 2.60 8.21 34.33
C GLU A 97 2.13 7.68 32.97
N PRO A 98 0.83 7.38 32.82
CA PRO A 98 0.26 6.97 31.54
C PRO A 98 0.30 8.12 30.52
N GLN A 99 0.89 7.86 29.36
CA GLN A 99 1.00 8.82 28.28
C GLN A 99 -0.02 8.54 27.17
N TYR A 100 -0.49 9.59 26.49
CA TYR A 100 -1.48 9.49 25.43
C TYR A 100 -1.01 10.28 24.21
N CYS A 101 -1.38 9.83 23.01
CA CYS A 101 -1.03 10.48 21.76
C CYS A 101 -2.28 11.08 21.09
N LYS A 102 -2.10 12.22 20.41
CA LYS A 102 -3.12 12.80 19.52
C LYS A 102 -3.34 11.88 18.30
N TYR A 103 -4.48 12.04 17.63
CA TYR A 103 -4.79 11.26 16.42
C TYR A 103 -3.79 11.55 15.30
N GLY A 104 -3.16 10.49 14.79
CA GLY A 104 -2.28 10.52 13.62
C GLY A 104 -3.00 10.13 12.33
N THR A 105 -2.24 9.75 11.30
CA THR A 105 -2.78 9.23 10.02
C THR A 105 -3.51 7.89 10.27
N PRO A 106 -4.85 7.80 10.13
CA PRO A 106 -5.65 6.72 10.70
C PRO A 106 -5.20 5.31 10.37
N GLU A 107 -4.69 5.05 9.17
CA GLU A 107 -4.30 3.70 8.73
C GLU A 107 -3.09 3.11 9.45
N PHE A 108 -2.20 3.95 10.00
CA PHE A 108 -0.98 3.52 10.70
C PHE A 108 -1.10 3.61 12.22
N VAL A 109 -2.19 4.20 12.72
CA VAL A 109 -2.41 4.44 14.16
C VAL A 109 -2.59 3.11 14.89
N GLY A 110 -1.87 2.95 16.01
CA GLY A 110 -1.97 1.79 16.88
C GLY A 110 -3.34 1.70 17.59
N PRO A 111 -3.82 0.48 17.91
CA PRO A 111 -5.09 0.29 18.59
C PRO A 111 -5.15 0.98 19.96
N GLU A 112 -4.00 1.20 20.61
CA GLU A 112 -3.92 1.94 21.88
C GLU A 112 -4.35 3.39 21.72
N ILE A 113 -3.87 4.06 20.66
CA ILE A 113 -4.24 5.44 20.33
C ILE A 113 -5.73 5.51 19.96
N VAL A 114 -6.23 4.55 19.17
CA VAL A 114 -7.66 4.52 18.78
C VAL A 114 -8.57 4.30 19.99
N ASN A 115 -8.16 3.45 20.92
CA ASN A 115 -8.93 3.14 22.12
C ASN A 115 -8.70 4.14 23.26
N GLN A 116 -7.84 5.14 23.06
CA GLN A 116 -7.45 6.11 24.09
C GLN A 116 -6.90 5.40 25.34
N THR A 117 -6.09 4.37 25.14
CA THR A 117 -5.32 3.70 26.19
C THR A 117 -3.87 4.20 26.20
N PRO A 118 -3.13 4.01 27.30
CA PRO A 118 -1.76 4.50 27.38
C PRO A 118 -0.87 3.96 26.25
N VAL A 119 -0.07 4.84 25.64
CA VAL A 119 0.92 4.47 24.63
C VAL A 119 2.18 3.94 25.29
N SER A 120 2.94 3.12 24.56
CA SER A 120 4.22 2.60 25.01
C SER A 120 5.11 2.25 23.82
N SER A 121 6.28 1.64 24.06
CA SER A 121 7.20 1.21 23.01
C SER A 121 6.55 0.28 21.98
N VAL A 122 5.53 -0.51 22.36
CA VAL A 122 4.81 -1.38 21.43
C VAL A 122 3.97 -0.61 20.42
N THR A 123 3.57 0.62 20.76
CA THR A 123 2.77 1.50 19.90
C THR A 123 3.54 1.88 18.63
N ASP A 124 4.87 2.06 18.72
CA ASP A 124 5.73 2.30 17.55
C ASP A 124 5.98 1.05 16.70
N ILE A 125 5.72 -0.16 17.23
CA ILE A 125 5.91 -1.43 16.52
C ILE A 125 4.72 -1.75 15.61
N TRP A 126 3.51 -1.38 16.02
CA TRP A 126 2.28 -1.58 15.23
C TRP A 126 2.39 -1.09 13.78
N PRO A 127 2.76 0.18 13.50
CA PRO A 127 2.86 0.68 12.14
C PRO A 127 3.90 -0.07 11.29
N VAL A 128 4.94 -0.66 11.89
CA VAL A 128 5.89 -1.53 11.16
C VAL A 128 5.18 -2.75 10.57
N GLY A 129 4.22 -3.33 11.31
CA GLY A 129 3.38 -4.41 10.81
C GLY A 129 2.46 -3.99 9.68
N VAL A 130 1.87 -2.79 9.78
CA VAL A 130 1.02 -2.20 8.75
C VAL A 130 1.82 -1.95 7.47
N ILE A 131 3.01 -1.35 7.58
CA ILE A 131 3.91 -1.09 6.46
C ILE A 131 4.36 -2.41 5.82
N ALA A 132 4.74 -3.42 6.62
CA ALA A 132 5.12 -4.73 6.11
C ALA A 132 3.97 -5.37 5.32
N TYR A 133 2.75 -5.33 5.86
CA TYR A 133 1.56 -5.82 5.17
C TYR A 133 1.39 -5.10 3.83
N LEU A 134 1.41 -3.77 3.84
CA LEU A 134 1.23 -2.93 2.65
C LEU A 134 2.27 -3.23 1.57
N CYS A 135 3.54 -3.35 1.94
CA CYS A 135 4.62 -3.66 0.99
C CYS A 135 4.48 -5.07 0.38
N LEU A 136 3.96 -6.03 1.14
CA LEU A 136 3.86 -7.43 0.72
C LEU A 136 2.61 -7.72 -0.12
N THR A 137 1.53 -6.99 0.09
CA THR A 137 0.22 -7.24 -0.55
C THR A 137 -0.21 -6.13 -1.51
N GLY A 138 0.37 -4.93 -1.37
CA GLY A 138 -0.07 -3.72 -2.07
C GLY A 138 -1.37 -3.11 -1.51
N ILE A 139 -1.90 -3.63 -0.40
CA ILE A 139 -3.17 -3.22 0.20
C ILE A 139 -2.93 -2.82 1.65
N SER A 140 -3.61 -1.78 2.14
CA SER A 140 -3.54 -1.40 3.55
C SER A 140 -4.45 -2.31 4.40
N PRO A 141 -3.98 -2.88 5.52
CA PRO A 141 -4.67 -3.93 6.24
C PRO A 141 -5.96 -3.49 6.93
N PHE A 142 -6.12 -2.21 7.27
CA PHE A 142 -7.28 -1.73 8.04
C PHE A 142 -8.05 -0.60 7.37
N VAL A 143 -7.57 -0.08 6.23
CA VAL A 143 -8.23 1.02 5.52
C VAL A 143 -9.65 0.62 5.15
N GLY A 144 -10.60 1.43 5.62
CA GLY A 144 -11.99 1.42 5.19
C GLY A 144 -12.29 2.60 4.27
N GLU A 145 -13.57 2.80 3.95
CA GLU A 145 -14.05 3.87 3.08
C GLU A 145 -13.79 5.29 3.61
N ASN A 146 -13.61 5.42 4.92
CA ASN A 146 -13.33 6.68 5.60
C ASN A 146 -12.57 6.44 6.91
N ASP A 147 -12.01 7.50 7.49
CA ASP A 147 -11.24 7.44 8.73
C ASP A 147 -11.98 6.72 9.86
N LYS A 148 -13.29 6.96 10.01
CA LYS A 148 -14.10 6.29 11.04
C LYS A 148 -14.13 4.78 10.84
N THR A 149 -14.34 4.31 9.61
CA THR A 149 -14.31 2.88 9.30
C THR A 149 -12.92 2.28 9.48
N THR A 150 -11.86 3.00 9.09
CA THR A 150 -10.47 2.59 9.31
C THR A 150 -10.17 2.42 10.81
N LEU A 151 -10.53 3.40 11.62
CA LEU A 151 -10.37 3.35 13.08
C LEU A 151 -11.23 2.23 13.70
N MET A 152 -12.44 1.99 13.21
CA MET A 152 -13.28 0.86 13.66
C MET A 152 -12.64 -0.49 13.32
N ASN A 153 -12.03 -0.63 12.15
CA ASN A 153 -11.30 -1.83 11.76
C ASN A 153 -10.10 -2.07 12.68
N ILE A 154 -9.31 -1.03 12.97
CA ILE A 154 -8.19 -1.10 13.91
C ILE A 154 -8.67 -1.51 15.30
N ARG A 155 -9.68 -0.81 15.83
CA ARG A 155 -10.27 -1.07 17.15
C ARG A 155 -10.75 -2.50 17.31
N ASN A 156 -11.40 -3.04 16.27
CA ASN A 156 -11.96 -4.38 16.27
C ASN A 156 -10.96 -5.45 15.78
N TYR A 157 -9.72 -5.06 15.44
CA TYR A 157 -8.73 -5.94 14.81
C TYR A 157 -9.27 -6.64 13.54
N ASN A 158 -10.14 -5.94 12.79
CA ASN A 158 -10.71 -6.40 11.55
C ASN A 158 -9.72 -6.16 10.39
N VAL A 159 -8.78 -7.08 10.24
CA VAL A 159 -7.78 -7.04 9.17
C VAL A 159 -8.44 -7.46 7.85
N ALA A 160 -8.23 -6.70 6.79
CA ALA A 160 -8.48 -7.12 5.42
C ALA A 160 -7.56 -8.30 5.11
N PHE A 161 -8.00 -9.52 5.38
CA PHE A 161 -7.20 -10.73 5.19
C PHE A 161 -7.87 -11.64 4.16
N GLU A 162 -7.22 -11.80 3.02
CA GLU A 162 -7.63 -12.78 2.01
C GLU A 162 -6.45 -13.70 1.71
N GLU A 163 -6.68 -15.01 1.79
CA GLU A 163 -5.62 -16.01 1.67
C GLU A 163 -4.82 -15.88 0.36
N ARG A 164 -5.49 -15.49 -0.74
CA ARG A 164 -4.88 -15.23 -2.05
C ARG A 164 -3.78 -14.17 -2.03
N MET A 165 -3.91 -13.13 -1.19
CA MET A 165 -2.88 -12.09 -1.06
C MET A 165 -1.56 -12.64 -0.50
N PHE A 166 -1.63 -13.78 0.18
CA PHE A 166 -0.50 -14.40 0.86
C PHE A 166 0.00 -15.67 0.15
N GLN A 167 -0.60 -16.12 -0.96
CA GLN A 167 -0.26 -17.40 -1.60
C GLN A 167 1.20 -17.50 -2.06
N GLY A 168 1.82 -16.38 -2.49
CA GLY A 168 3.24 -16.33 -2.87
C GLY A 168 4.21 -15.98 -1.74
N LEU A 169 3.70 -15.65 -0.54
CA LEU A 169 4.53 -15.18 0.56
C LEU A 169 5.08 -16.33 1.39
N THR A 170 6.30 -16.14 1.89
CA THR A 170 6.96 -17.09 2.79
C THR A 170 6.24 -17.21 4.12
N ARG A 171 6.39 -18.36 4.79
CA ARG A 171 5.85 -18.56 6.14
C ARG A 171 6.43 -17.53 7.11
N GLU A 172 7.66 -17.11 6.88
CA GLU A 172 8.42 -16.12 7.63
C GLU A 172 7.81 -14.73 7.51
N ALA A 173 7.51 -14.28 6.28
CA ALA A 173 6.87 -12.99 6.03
C ALA A 173 5.47 -12.94 6.64
N LYS A 174 4.66 -14.00 6.44
CA LYS A 174 3.35 -14.14 7.11
C LYS A 174 3.49 -14.09 8.62
N GLY A 175 4.44 -14.84 9.16
CA GLY A 175 4.72 -14.91 10.59
C GLY A 175 5.11 -13.57 11.19
N PHE A 176 5.87 -12.74 10.46
CA PHE A 176 6.21 -11.38 10.89
C PHE A 176 4.96 -10.51 11.01
N VAL A 177 4.16 -10.41 9.94
CA VAL A 177 2.92 -9.61 9.90
C VAL A 177 1.95 -10.04 11.01
N ILE A 178 1.73 -11.34 11.17
CA ILE A 178 0.85 -11.88 12.22
C ILE A 178 1.38 -11.50 13.61
N LYS A 179 2.71 -11.53 13.80
CA LYS A 179 3.30 -11.25 15.11
C LYS A 179 3.22 -9.77 15.48
N THR A 180 3.38 -8.86 14.52
CA THR A 180 3.28 -7.40 14.73
C THR A 180 1.84 -6.91 14.86
N LEU A 181 0.87 -7.57 14.21
CA LEU A 181 -0.55 -7.14 14.21
C LEU A 181 -1.45 -7.98 15.14
N ALA A 182 -0.87 -8.83 15.98
CA ALA A 182 -1.65 -9.66 16.92
C ALA A 182 -2.07 -8.88 18.17
N LYS A 183 -3.34 -9.00 18.54
CA LYS A 183 -3.91 -8.44 19.77
C LYS A 183 -3.20 -8.97 21.01
N GLY A 184 -2.87 -8.07 21.94
CA GLY A 184 -2.47 -8.40 23.32
C GLY A 184 -1.12 -9.11 23.47
N LYS A 185 -0.24 -9.04 22.47
CA LYS A 185 1.10 -9.63 22.58
C LYS A 185 2.13 -8.61 23.08
N VAL A 186 2.87 -9.01 24.09
CA VAL A 186 4.11 -8.32 24.47
C VAL A 186 5.14 -8.58 23.39
N ILE A 187 5.49 -7.54 22.64
CA ILE A 187 6.44 -7.59 21.54
C ILE A 187 7.51 -6.52 21.75
N SER A 188 8.76 -6.88 21.48
CA SER A 188 9.89 -5.94 21.55
C SER A 188 10.60 -5.87 20.21
N THR A 189 11.24 -4.73 19.96
CA THR A 189 12.09 -4.51 18.80
C THR A 189 13.20 -5.56 18.72
N ASP A 190 13.82 -5.96 19.83
CA ASP A 190 14.86 -6.99 19.87
C ASP A 190 14.37 -8.36 19.41
N HIS A 191 13.19 -8.78 19.87
CA HIS A 191 12.62 -10.06 19.45
C HIS A 191 12.27 -10.05 17.95
N LEU A 192 11.81 -8.92 17.42
CA LEU A 192 11.53 -8.77 15.99
C LEU A 192 12.80 -8.70 15.13
N LYS A 193 13.83 -7.96 15.56
CA LYS A 193 15.15 -7.93 14.90
C LYS A 193 15.76 -9.33 14.83
N LEU A 194 15.68 -10.10 15.93
CA LEU A 194 16.14 -11.49 15.97
C LEU A 194 15.31 -12.41 15.06
N PHE A 195 13.99 -12.20 14.99
CA PHE A 195 13.13 -12.94 14.07
C PHE A 195 13.52 -12.67 12.61
N LEU A 196 13.78 -11.40 12.27
CA LEU A 196 14.23 -11.01 10.94
C LEU A 196 15.61 -11.59 10.66
N SER A 197 16.61 -11.44 11.52
CA SER A 197 17.98 -11.90 11.27
C SER A 197 18.07 -13.40 10.96
N ARG A 198 17.31 -14.22 11.70
CA ARG A 198 17.36 -15.69 11.61
C ARG A 198 16.70 -16.31 10.37
N ARG A 199 15.84 -15.59 9.63
CA ARG A 199 14.93 -16.26 8.66
C ARG A 199 14.71 -15.55 7.32
N LYS A 200 15.38 -15.97 6.26
CA LYS A 200 15.30 -15.34 4.92
C LYS A 200 13.86 -15.31 4.40
N TRP A 201 13.38 -14.13 3.97
CA TRP A 201 12.11 -13.99 3.26
C TRP A 201 12.35 -14.31 1.78
N GLN A 202 12.60 -15.58 1.46
CA GLN A 202 12.83 -16.04 0.08
C GLN A 202 11.64 -16.82 -0.44
N VAL A 203 11.09 -16.42 -1.59
CA VAL A 203 10.09 -17.21 -2.33
C VAL A 203 10.66 -18.62 -2.53
N LYS A 204 9.89 -19.65 -2.18
CA LYS A 204 10.27 -21.03 -2.50
C LYS A 204 10.38 -21.12 -4.03
N VAL A 205 11.59 -21.22 -4.55
CA VAL A 205 11.80 -21.65 -5.94
C VAL A 205 11.22 -23.05 -6.01
N GLY A 206 10.15 -23.22 -6.79
CA GLY A 206 9.55 -24.53 -7.04
C GLY A 206 10.63 -25.49 -7.52
N VAL A 207 10.76 -26.61 -6.80
CA VAL A 207 11.54 -27.76 -7.24
C VAL A 207 10.93 -28.23 -8.57
N THR A 208 11.56 -27.86 -9.68
CA THR A 208 11.37 -28.52 -10.96
C THR A 208 12.73 -28.77 -11.61
N ALA A 209 12.87 -29.99 -12.10
CA ALA A 209 13.99 -30.58 -12.83
C ALA A 209 15.29 -30.89 -12.03
N ARG A 210 15.40 -32.16 -11.65
CA ARG A 210 16.67 -32.85 -11.38
C ARG A 210 17.71 -32.49 -12.46
N ARG A 211 18.83 -31.87 -12.09
CA ARG A 211 20.06 -31.93 -12.89
C ARG A 211 20.85 -33.14 -12.42
N GLY A 212 21.02 -34.12 -13.32
CA GLY A 212 21.95 -35.23 -13.16
C GLY A 212 23.40 -34.73 -13.09
N PRO A 213 24.36 -35.59 -12.69
CA PRO A 213 25.72 -35.17 -12.38
C PRO A 213 26.47 -34.72 -13.62
N ALA A 214 27.35 -33.75 -13.40
CA ALA A 214 28.17 -33.08 -14.40
C ALA A 214 29.17 -34.04 -15.06
N GLY A 215 29.09 -34.17 -16.38
CA GLY A 215 30.18 -34.62 -17.24
C GLY A 215 30.95 -33.41 -17.80
N SER A 216 32.27 -33.51 -17.74
CA SER A 216 33.29 -32.52 -18.10
C SER A 216 33.50 -32.30 -19.60
N ALA A 217 34.19 -31.18 -19.91
CA ALA A 217 34.80 -30.74 -21.18
C ALA A 217 33.85 -30.05 -22.19
N GLY A 218 34.17 -28.96 -22.88
CA GLY A 218 35.39 -28.16 -23.06
C GLY A 218 35.15 -27.21 -24.27
N GLY A 219 35.87 -26.09 -24.34
CA GLY A 219 36.12 -25.36 -25.61
C GLY A 219 35.11 -24.30 -26.09
N SER A 220 35.55 -23.03 -26.07
CA SER A 220 35.14 -21.96 -27.03
C SER A 220 35.71 -22.26 -28.43
N PRO A 221 35.30 -21.65 -29.59
CA PRO A 221 34.98 -20.21 -29.76
C PRO A 221 33.92 -19.83 -30.84
N GLY A 222 33.62 -18.53 -30.98
CA GLY A 222 33.30 -17.90 -32.29
C GLY A 222 31.92 -17.27 -32.52
N ALA A 223 31.85 -15.95 -32.32
CA ALA A 223 30.98 -14.92 -32.93
C ALA A 223 29.77 -15.28 -33.84
N ARG A 224 28.59 -14.70 -33.54
CA ARG A 224 27.95 -13.62 -34.36
C ARG A 224 26.60 -13.14 -33.78
N ARG A 225 26.40 -11.82 -33.87
CA ARG A 225 25.21 -11.04 -33.54
C ARG A 225 23.92 -11.58 -34.18
N ARG A 226 22.84 -11.71 -33.38
CA ARG A 226 21.47 -11.37 -33.79
C ARG A 226 20.73 -10.70 -32.63
N ARG A 227 20.15 -9.54 -32.94
CA ARG A 227 19.38 -8.66 -32.06
C ARG A 227 18.13 -9.39 -31.56
N ARG A 228 17.82 -9.27 -30.27
CA ARG A 228 16.51 -9.63 -29.70
C ARG A 228 15.62 -8.38 -29.67
N PRO A 229 14.31 -8.52 -29.99
CA PRO A 229 13.36 -7.41 -29.95
C PRO A 229 12.97 -7.06 -28.50
N HIS A 230 12.60 -5.80 -28.33
CA HIS A 230 12.18 -5.15 -27.09
C HIS A 230 11.03 -5.90 -26.40
N SER A 231 11.16 -6.16 -25.09
CA SER A 231 10.03 -6.44 -24.20
C SER A 231 9.38 -5.12 -23.77
N PRO A 232 8.05 -5.05 -23.63
CA PRO A 232 7.35 -3.80 -23.36
C PRO A 232 7.65 -3.31 -21.94
N ALA A 233 8.02 -2.04 -21.83
CA ALA A 233 8.15 -1.33 -20.58
C ALA A 233 6.78 -1.25 -19.89
N PHE A 234 6.70 -1.68 -18.63
CA PHE A 234 5.57 -1.40 -17.77
C PHE A 234 5.52 0.11 -17.48
N PRO A 235 4.33 0.76 -17.50
CA PRO A 235 4.24 2.17 -17.22
C PRO A 235 4.56 2.43 -15.73
N PRO A 236 5.18 3.57 -15.39
CA PRO A 236 5.38 3.97 -14.01
C PRO A 236 4.03 4.33 -13.40
N ALA A 237 3.58 3.55 -12.43
CA ALA A 237 2.44 3.92 -11.59
C ALA A 237 2.91 4.91 -10.51
N PHE A 238 3.30 6.11 -10.94
CA PHE A 238 3.24 7.36 -10.17
C PHE A 238 3.42 8.48 -11.18
N CYS A 239 2.31 9.04 -11.67
CA CYS A 239 2.31 10.27 -12.42
C CYS A 239 1.05 11.06 -12.04
N GLY A 240 1.16 11.82 -10.95
CA GLY A 240 0.42 13.07 -10.86
C GLY A 240 1.22 14.15 -11.61
N ARG A 241 0.72 14.61 -12.76
CA ARG A 241 1.05 15.94 -13.30
C ARG A 241 -0.05 16.87 -12.80
N ARG A 242 0.20 17.86 -11.94
CA ARG A 242 0.78 19.19 -12.24
C ARG A 242 0.34 19.74 -13.59
N ASP A 243 -0.63 20.66 -13.56
CA ASP A 243 -0.57 21.93 -14.29
C ASP A 243 -1.63 22.91 -13.73
N SER A 244 -1.16 23.94 -13.00
CA SER A 244 -1.61 25.36 -12.99
C SER A 244 -0.78 26.16 -11.94
N PRO A 245 -0.49 27.46 -12.14
CA PRO A 245 0.80 28.06 -11.78
C PRO A 245 0.79 28.82 -10.42
N PRO A 246 1.93 29.42 -10.01
CA PRO A 246 2.62 29.08 -8.77
C PRO A 246 2.02 29.74 -7.52
N ALA A 247 1.72 28.92 -6.50
CA ALA A 247 1.77 29.35 -5.12
C ALA A 247 2.89 28.56 -4.43
N GLY A 248 3.79 29.28 -3.76
CA GLY A 248 5.14 28.84 -3.36
C GLY A 248 5.23 27.42 -2.79
N HIS A 249 6.23 26.69 -3.29
CA HIS A 249 6.62 25.37 -2.82
C HIS A 249 6.89 25.36 -1.31
N THR A 250 6.16 24.55 -0.55
CA THR A 250 6.54 24.16 0.81
C THR A 250 6.98 22.69 0.80
N HIS A 251 8.23 22.49 1.22
CA HIS A 251 8.88 21.20 1.39
C HIS A 251 8.20 20.37 2.49
N PRO A 252 8.35 19.03 2.50
CA PRO A 252 7.80 18.15 3.55
C PRO A 252 8.38 18.39 4.96
N VAL A 253 9.26 19.39 5.13
CA VAL A 253 9.87 19.81 6.40
C VAL A 253 9.01 20.85 7.15
N ASN A 254 7.93 21.36 6.56
CA ASN A 254 7.17 22.50 7.11
C ASN A 254 5.89 22.12 7.87
N ARG A 255 5.96 21.17 8.81
CA ARG A 255 4.85 20.95 9.75
C ARG A 255 5.34 20.90 11.19
N VAL A 256 5.81 22.05 11.69
CA VAL A 256 6.04 22.26 13.13
C VAL A 256 4.75 22.85 13.71
N SER A 257 4.10 22.09 14.58
CA SER A 257 2.99 22.58 15.40
C SER A 257 3.53 23.63 16.37
N ALA A 258 2.97 24.83 16.33
CA ALA A 258 3.22 25.86 17.32
C ALA A 258 2.35 25.60 18.57
N ASP A 259 2.97 25.56 19.74
CA ASP A 259 2.29 25.69 21.03
C ASP A 259 3.14 26.63 21.91
N PRO A 260 2.63 27.80 22.35
CA PRO A 260 3.32 28.64 23.32
C PRO A 260 2.89 28.27 24.75
N GLY A 261 3.86 28.20 25.66
CA GLY A 261 3.72 27.54 26.95
C GLY A 261 2.92 28.24 28.08
N GLN A 262 2.55 27.38 29.04
CA GLN A 262 2.48 27.55 30.50
C GLN A 262 1.65 28.71 31.12
N ASN A 263 0.52 28.38 31.77
CA ASN A 263 0.35 28.57 33.23
C ASN A 263 -0.89 27.84 33.81
N ALA A 264 -0.84 27.60 35.13
CA ALA A 264 -1.77 26.82 35.94
C ALA A 264 -3.24 27.29 35.97
N GLY A 265 -4.18 26.35 36.19
CA GLY A 265 -5.54 26.62 36.67
C GLY A 265 -6.63 25.73 36.05
N CYS A 266 -7.22 24.84 36.85
CA CYS A 266 -8.44 24.11 36.50
C CYS A 266 -9.59 25.09 36.22
N ILE A 267 -10.05 25.16 34.96
CA ILE A 267 -11.40 25.65 34.62
C ILE A 267 -11.95 24.78 33.49
N SER A 268 -12.97 24.00 33.79
CA SER A 268 -13.76 23.23 32.83
C SER A 268 -14.53 24.18 31.90
N LEU A 269 -14.22 24.14 30.59
CA LEU A 269 -14.99 24.82 29.55
C LEU A 269 -15.68 23.81 28.62
N PRO A 270 -16.87 24.16 28.07
CA PRO A 270 -17.74 23.22 27.36
C PRO A 270 -17.24 22.97 25.93
N GLN A 271 -17.31 21.70 25.52
CA GLN A 271 -16.90 21.21 24.20
C GLN A 271 -17.70 21.86 23.06
N PRO A 272 -17.06 22.43 22.01
CA PRO A 272 -17.75 22.71 20.76
C PRO A 272 -17.88 21.41 19.94
N LYS A 273 -19.11 21.05 19.53
CA LYS A 273 -19.33 20.00 18.53
C LYS A 273 -18.75 20.46 17.18
N PRO A 274 -17.80 19.74 16.55
CA PRO A 274 -17.39 20.05 15.20
C PRO A 274 -18.24 19.26 14.20
N SER A 275 -19.05 19.95 13.41
CA SER A 275 -19.49 19.48 12.10
C SER A 275 -18.26 19.39 11.19
N LEU A 276 -17.78 18.18 10.94
CA LEU A 276 -16.69 17.91 9.98
C LEU A 276 -17.20 18.13 8.55
N CYS A 277 -16.86 19.26 7.94
CA CYS A 277 -16.97 19.45 6.49
C CYS A 277 -15.64 19.08 5.84
N PHE A 278 -15.61 17.95 5.14
CA PHE A 278 -14.48 17.51 4.32
C PHE A 278 -14.50 18.27 2.98
N PRO A 279 -13.34 18.52 2.34
CA PRO A 279 -13.32 19.16 1.04
C PRO A 279 -13.92 18.24 -0.03
N ASP A 280 -14.75 18.81 -0.89
CA ASP A 280 -15.29 18.12 -2.05
C ASP A 280 -14.17 17.77 -3.05
N PHE A 281 -14.24 16.58 -3.66
CA PHE A 281 -13.31 16.09 -4.68
C PHE A 281 -14.04 15.31 -5.80
N PRO A 282 -13.54 15.36 -7.05
CA PRO A 282 -14.17 14.67 -8.17
C PRO A 282 -14.10 13.14 -8.01
N PRO A 283 -14.92 12.38 -8.74
CA PRO A 283 -15.00 10.95 -8.54
C PRO A 283 -13.70 10.24 -8.95
N ILE A 284 -13.32 9.21 -8.21
CA ILE A 284 -12.17 8.34 -8.46
C ILE A 284 -12.56 6.88 -8.25
N PHE A 285 -11.84 5.95 -8.88
CA PHE A 285 -12.02 4.51 -8.66
C PHE A 285 -10.85 3.94 -7.85
N HIS A 286 -11.10 3.60 -6.59
CA HIS A 286 -10.13 2.91 -5.73
C HIS A 286 -9.96 1.44 -6.13
N ILE A 287 -11.04 0.82 -6.62
CA ILE A 287 -11.00 -0.48 -7.28
C ILE A 287 -11.54 -0.29 -8.70
N LYS A 288 -10.70 -0.57 -9.70
CA LYS A 288 -11.06 -0.53 -11.12
C LYS A 288 -11.52 -1.91 -11.58
N LEU A 289 -12.41 -1.91 -12.57
CA LEU A 289 -12.78 -3.10 -13.33
C LEU A 289 -11.54 -3.74 -13.96
N LYS A 290 -11.58 -5.06 -14.13
CA LYS A 290 -10.47 -5.86 -14.69
C LYS A 290 -11.01 -6.75 -15.78
N ASP A 291 -10.24 -6.88 -16.86
CA ASP A 291 -10.55 -7.76 -17.98
C ASP A 291 -10.64 -9.21 -17.50
N GLN A 292 -11.60 -9.96 -18.07
CA GLN A 292 -11.81 -11.36 -17.72
C GLN A 292 -12.03 -12.20 -18.98
N VAL A 293 -11.54 -13.43 -18.92
CA VAL A 293 -11.80 -14.47 -19.93
C VAL A 293 -12.48 -15.62 -19.21
N LEU A 294 -13.73 -15.90 -19.58
CA LEU A 294 -14.55 -16.95 -18.95
C LEU A 294 -14.96 -18.00 -19.98
N LEU A 295 -15.22 -19.21 -19.53
CA LEU A 295 -15.87 -20.23 -20.36
C LEU A 295 -17.39 -20.02 -20.37
N GLU A 296 -18.03 -20.39 -21.47
CA GLU A 296 -19.49 -20.36 -21.57
C GLU A 296 -20.13 -21.20 -20.44
N GLY A 297 -21.06 -20.58 -19.70
CA GLY A 297 -21.73 -21.16 -18.54
C GLY A 297 -21.12 -20.79 -17.18
N GLU A 298 -19.94 -20.17 -17.12
CA GLU A 298 -19.36 -19.68 -15.86
C GLU A 298 -20.08 -18.43 -15.33
N ALA A 299 -19.94 -18.14 -14.04
CA ALA A 299 -20.51 -16.95 -13.43
C ALA A 299 -19.53 -15.78 -13.52
N LEU A 300 -20.02 -14.62 -13.98
CA LEU A 300 -19.27 -13.36 -13.99
C LEU A 300 -19.51 -12.61 -12.68
N THR A 301 -18.46 -12.03 -12.10
CA THR A 301 -18.59 -10.94 -11.12
C THR A 301 -17.62 -9.83 -11.48
N LEU A 302 -18.16 -8.68 -11.87
CA LEU A 302 -17.42 -7.44 -12.03
C LEU A 302 -17.58 -6.60 -10.76
N CYS A 303 -16.49 -6.00 -10.29
CA CYS A 303 -16.46 -5.23 -9.05
C CYS A 303 -15.60 -3.99 -9.23
N CYS A 304 -16.14 -2.82 -8.88
CA CYS A 304 -15.39 -1.58 -8.79
C CYS A 304 -15.82 -0.76 -7.57
N LEU A 305 -14.99 0.18 -7.15
CA LEU A 305 -15.22 1.02 -5.95
C LEU A 305 -15.02 2.49 -6.32
N PRO A 306 -16.09 3.19 -6.72
CA PRO A 306 -16.08 4.64 -6.93
C PRO A 306 -16.16 5.40 -5.59
N ALA A 307 -15.43 6.50 -5.47
CA ALA A 307 -15.48 7.44 -4.35
C ALA A 307 -15.51 8.87 -4.87
N GLY A 308 -16.17 9.78 -4.16
CA GLY A 308 -16.25 11.20 -4.51
C GLY A 308 -17.01 11.99 -3.42
N SER A 309 -16.69 13.27 -3.26
CA SER A 309 -17.44 14.20 -2.41
C SER A 309 -17.82 15.43 -3.24
N PRO A 310 -19.10 15.77 -3.41
CA PRO A 310 -20.29 15.03 -2.96
C PRO A 310 -20.39 13.63 -3.58
N THR A 311 -21.15 12.73 -2.94
CA THR A 311 -21.28 11.32 -3.35
C THR A 311 -21.64 11.19 -4.84
N PRO A 312 -20.86 10.45 -5.63
CA PRO A 312 -21.06 10.38 -7.07
C PRO A 312 -22.28 9.55 -7.45
N ARG A 313 -22.98 9.97 -8.50
CA ARG A 313 -23.97 9.15 -9.20
C ARG A 313 -23.25 8.11 -10.05
N ILE A 314 -23.64 6.84 -9.89
CA ILE A 314 -23.06 5.74 -10.63
C ILE A 314 -23.96 5.38 -11.83
N LEU A 315 -23.35 5.20 -13.00
CA LEU A 315 -23.99 4.76 -14.22
C LEU A 315 -23.18 3.62 -14.83
N TRP A 316 -23.82 2.47 -15.04
CA TRP A 316 -23.24 1.37 -15.78
C TRP A 316 -23.63 1.46 -17.25
N MET A 317 -22.64 1.31 -18.12
CA MET A 317 -22.83 1.26 -19.56
C MET A 317 -22.47 -0.15 -20.03
N LYS A 318 -23.53 -0.94 -20.18
CA LYS A 318 -23.64 -2.13 -21.04
C LYS A 318 -25.13 -2.51 -21.13
N ASP A 319 -25.53 -3.16 -22.21
CA ASP A 319 -26.88 -3.59 -22.58
C ASP A 319 -27.89 -3.70 -21.41
N SER A 320 -29.02 -3.04 -21.60
CA SER A 320 -30.10 -2.89 -20.61
C SER A 320 -30.62 -4.24 -20.10
N GLY A 321 -30.34 -4.58 -18.84
CA GLY A 321 -30.84 -5.80 -18.19
C GLY A 321 -29.92 -6.44 -17.14
N LEU A 322 -28.83 -5.79 -16.74
CA LEU A 322 -27.83 -6.34 -15.83
C LEU A 322 -28.25 -6.23 -14.36
N ASN A 323 -27.97 -7.27 -13.57
CA ASN A 323 -28.14 -7.26 -12.12
C ASN A 323 -26.97 -6.50 -11.49
N VAL A 324 -27.18 -5.20 -11.26
CA VAL A 324 -26.22 -4.32 -10.59
C VAL A 324 -26.64 -4.12 -9.14
N VAL A 325 -25.70 -4.35 -8.23
CA VAL A 325 -25.87 -4.16 -6.79
C VAL A 325 -24.89 -3.09 -6.32
N SER A 326 -25.44 -1.99 -5.80
CA SER A 326 -24.69 -1.01 -4.98
C SER A 326 -24.65 -1.51 -3.54
N CYS A 327 -23.48 -1.98 -3.11
CA CYS A 327 -23.27 -2.45 -1.76
C CYS A 327 -23.22 -1.29 -0.75
N LYS A 328 -23.52 -1.57 0.52
CA LYS A 328 -23.48 -0.56 1.60
C LYS A 328 -22.07 -0.01 1.84
N ASP A 329 -21.05 -0.72 1.36
CA ASP A 329 -19.62 -0.36 1.44
C ASP A 329 -19.13 0.46 0.22
N GLY A 330 -20.06 1.00 -0.57
CA GLY A 330 -19.77 1.80 -1.77
C GLY A 330 -19.37 0.97 -3.00
N ARG A 331 -19.15 -0.34 -2.88
CA ARG A 331 -18.81 -1.19 -4.02
C ARG A 331 -19.97 -1.30 -5.00
N GLN A 332 -19.60 -1.36 -6.26
CA GLN A 332 -20.50 -1.59 -7.38
C GLN A 332 -20.20 -2.98 -7.92
N MET A 333 -21.16 -3.89 -7.77
CA MET A 333 -21.06 -5.27 -8.24
C MET A 333 -22.06 -5.54 -9.35
N LEU A 334 -21.57 -6.12 -10.43
CA LEU A 334 -22.39 -6.66 -11.52
C LEU A 334 -22.15 -8.15 -11.61
N THR A 335 -23.22 -8.94 -11.53
CA THR A 335 -23.15 -10.40 -11.59
C THR A 335 -23.96 -10.96 -12.75
N ILE A 336 -23.39 -11.95 -13.44
CA ILE A 336 -24.07 -12.75 -14.47
C ILE A 336 -23.94 -14.20 -14.04
N ALA A 337 -25.06 -14.85 -13.73
CA ALA A 337 -25.07 -16.20 -13.17
C ALA A 337 -24.56 -17.26 -14.16
N LYS A 338 -24.82 -17.08 -15.46
CA LYS A 338 -24.36 -17.95 -16.55
C LYS A 338 -23.98 -17.10 -17.75
N VAL A 339 -22.69 -16.97 -17.99
CA VAL A 339 -22.12 -16.17 -19.09
C VAL A 339 -22.32 -16.89 -20.42
N SER A 340 -22.84 -16.16 -21.40
CA SER A 340 -22.99 -16.57 -22.78
C SER A 340 -22.13 -15.71 -23.71
N ARG A 341 -22.01 -16.11 -24.98
CA ARG A 341 -21.33 -15.28 -25.98
C ARG A 341 -21.93 -13.88 -26.17
N LYS A 342 -23.21 -13.69 -25.82
CA LYS A 342 -23.88 -12.38 -25.88
C LYS A 342 -23.41 -11.44 -24.78
N ASP A 343 -22.84 -11.98 -23.71
CA ASP A 343 -22.36 -11.20 -22.58
C ASP A 343 -20.94 -10.64 -22.81
N ALA A 344 -20.22 -11.17 -23.81
CA ALA A 344 -18.91 -10.68 -24.20
C ALA A 344 -18.99 -9.21 -24.68
N GLY A 345 -17.96 -8.43 -24.38
CA GLY A 345 -17.89 -7.02 -24.79
C GLY A 345 -17.32 -6.11 -23.71
N LEU A 346 -17.43 -4.80 -23.96
CA LEU A 346 -16.96 -3.76 -23.06
C LEU A 346 -18.01 -3.47 -21.98
N TYR A 347 -17.56 -3.42 -20.73
CA TYR A 347 -18.33 -2.99 -19.58
C TYR A 347 -17.69 -1.71 -19.05
N GLU A 348 -18.50 -0.67 -18.85
CA GLU A 348 -18.02 0.58 -18.26
C GLU A 348 -18.88 0.97 -17.05
N CYS A 349 -18.21 1.46 -16.02
CA CYS A 349 -18.83 2.07 -14.86
C CYS A 349 -18.36 3.52 -14.78
N ALA A 350 -19.31 4.46 -14.89
CA ALA A 350 -19.08 5.88 -14.79
C ALA A 350 -19.56 6.39 -13.42
N ALA A 351 -18.74 7.21 -12.77
CA ALA A 351 -19.05 7.89 -11.52
C ALA A 351 -18.97 9.40 -11.75
N ALA A 352 -20.05 10.15 -11.46
CA ALA A 352 -20.14 11.58 -11.72
C ALA A 352 -20.65 12.36 -10.50
N ASN A 353 -20.00 13.48 -10.16
CA ASN A 353 -20.50 14.47 -9.22
C ASN A 353 -20.35 15.89 -9.81
N ILE A 354 -20.64 16.93 -9.02
CA ILE A 354 -20.56 18.32 -9.50
C ILE A 354 -19.13 18.78 -9.85
N LEU A 355 -18.10 18.05 -9.39
CA LEU A 355 -16.70 18.39 -9.60
C LEU A 355 -16.05 17.61 -10.76
N GLY A 356 -16.69 16.55 -11.25
CA GLY A 356 -16.17 15.82 -12.41
C GLY A 356 -16.76 14.43 -12.60
N THR A 357 -16.17 13.70 -13.54
CA THR A 357 -16.55 12.33 -13.90
C THR A 357 -15.30 11.45 -14.00
N ALA A 358 -15.38 10.24 -13.48
CA ALA A 358 -14.41 9.19 -13.73
C ALA A 358 -15.08 7.96 -14.35
N ILE A 359 -14.32 7.20 -15.13
CA ILE A 359 -14.79 5.98 -15.80
C ILE A 359 -13.80 4.84 -15.51
N SER A 360 -14.34 3.66 -15.22
CA SER A 360 -13.59 2.42 -15.19
C SER A 360 -14.19 1.47 -16.22
N SER A 361 -13.35 0.87 -17.07
CA SER A 361 -13.77 -0.05 -18.13
C SER A 361 -13.07 -1.40 -18.01
N CYS A 362 -13.69 -2.46 -18.53
CA CYS A 362 -13.07 -3.76 -18.73
C CYS A 362 -13.73 -4.52 -19.89
N THR A 363 -13.00 -5.46 -20.47
CA THR A 363 -13.47 -6.36 -21.53
C THR A 363 -13.73 -7.75 -20.98
N LEU A 364 -14.92 -8.29 -21.28
CA LEU A 364 -15.22 -9.71 -21.07
C LEU A 364 -15.05 -10.47 -22.39
N ALA A 365 -14.18 -11.47 -22.40
CA ALA A 365 -14.09 -12.46 -23.46
C ALA A 365 -14.69 -13.80 -23.00
N VAL A 366 -15.40 -14.48 -23.92
CA VAL A 366 -16.08 -15.75 -23.61
C VAL A 366 -15.59 -16.85 -24.56
N ALA A 367 -14.98 -17.88 -24.01
CA ALA A 367 -14.44 -19.03 -24.74
C ALA A 367 -15.39 -20.24 -24.71
N ARG A 368 -15.35 -21.07 -25.76
CA ARG A 368 -16.15 -22.29 -25.83
C ARG A 368 -15.50 -23.40 -25.00
N LYS A 369 -16.34 -24.20 -24.37
CA LYS A 369 -15.94 -25.52 -23.88
C LYS A 369 -15.94 -26.46 -25.07
N GLU A 370 -14.77 -26.97 -25.47
CA GLU A 370 -14.72 -28.04 -26.47
C GLU A 370 -15.45 -29.27 -25.90
N ALA A 371 -16.53 -29.68 -26.56
CA ALA A 371 -17.18 -30.93 -26.27
C ALA A 371 -16.22 -32.04 -26.68
N GLY A 372 -15.76 -32.85 -25.71
CA GLY A 372 -14.91 -34.00 -25.98
C GLY A 372 -15.62 -34.95 -26.96
N GLY A 373 -15.21 -34.90 -28.22
CA GLY A 373 -15.56 -35.88 -29.24
C GLY A 373 -14.65 -37.09 -29.10
N THR A 374 -15.25 -38.23 -28.79
CA THR A 374 -14.68 -39.55 -29.06
C THR A 374 -14.47 -39.75 -30.56
N SER A 375 -13.23 -39.91 -31.01
CA SER A 375 -12.76 -40.82 -32.07
C SER A 375 -11.40 -40.35 -32.57
N GLY A 376 -10.45 -41.27 -32.69
CA GLY A 376 -9.19 -40.99 -33.35
C GLY A 376 -9.41 -40.87 -34.86
N ASP A 377 -8.87 -39.83 -35.47
CA ASP A 377 -8.05 -39.95 -36.67
C ASP A 377 -7.37 -38.60 -37.00
N ARG A 378 -6.15 -38.72 -37.53
CA ARG A 378 -5.29 -37.74 -38.21
C ARG A 378 -5.67 -36.23 -38.14
N ALA A 379 -4.82 -35.45 -37.49
CA ALA A 379 -4.67 -34.03 -37.80
C ALA A 379 -3.91 -33.86 -39.14
N GLN A 380 -4.64 -33.50 -40.20
CA GLN A 380 -4.08 -32.79 -41.35
C GLN A 380 -3.84 -31.33 -40.97
N VAL A 381 -2.66 -30.82 -41.28
CA VAL A 381 -2.33 -29.39 -41.20
C VAL A 381 -3.04 -28.70 -42.36
N GLY A 382 -4.17 -28.05 -42.05
CA GLY A 382 -4.88 -27.15 -42.96
C GLY A 382 -4.33 -25.73 -42.83
N HIS A 383 -3.63 -25.30 -43.87
CA HIS A 383 -3.23 -23.94 -44.17
C HIS A 383 -4.46 -23.04 -44.32
N MET A 384 -4.50 -21.85 -43.70
CA MET A 384 -5.32 -20.72 -44.13
C MET A 384 -4.71 -19.40 -43.66
N ASP A 385 -4.00 -18.80 -44.62
CA ASP A 385 -3.91 -17.39 -45.02
C ASP A 385 -4.05 -16.27 -43.99
N GLY A 386 -3.03 -15.42 -44.01
CA GLY A 386 -3.10 -14.07 -43.49
C GLY A 386 -3.78 -13.16 -44.51
N ASP A 387 -4.82 -12.47 -44.06
CA ASP A 387 -5.02 -11.06 -44.38
C ASP A 387 -6.21 -10.53 -43.56
N GLN A 388 -5.93 -9.57 -42.68
CA GLN A 388 -6.76 -8.40 -42.36
C GLN A 388 -6.27 -7.79 -41.04
N LEU A 389 -5.23 -6.96 -41.17
CA LEU A 389 -4.79 -6.01 -40.16
C LEU A 389 -4.74 -4.62 -40.81
N ALA A 390 -5.89 -3.95 -40.84
CA ALA A 390 -6.11 -2.52 -41.06
C ALA A 390 -7.61 -2.34 -40.75
N GLN A 391 -8.08 -1.52 -39.83
CA GLN A 391 -7.79 -0.13 -39.53
C GLN A 391 -8.29 0.14 -38.11
N VAL A 392 -7.52 0.84 -37.28
CA VAL A 392 -7.92 2.02 -36.47
C VAL A 392 -6.60 2.53 -35.87
N THR A 393 -6.05 3.56 -36.53
CA THR A 393 -5.11 4.52 -35.95
C THR A 393 -5.78 5.36 -34.88
#